data_AF-F8N9A9-F1
#
_entry.id   AF-F8N9A9-F1
#
_cell.length_a   1.000
_cell.length_b   1.000
_cell.length_c   1.000
_cell.angle_alpha   90.00
_cell.angle_beta   90.00
_cell.angle_gamma   90.00
#
_symmetry.space_group_name_H-M   'P 1'
#
loop_
_entity.id
_entity.type
_entity.pdbx_description
1 polymer ?
#
loop_
_entity_poly.entity_id
_entity_poly.type
_entity_poly.pdbx_seq_one_letter_code
_entity_poly.pdbx_strand_id
1 'polypeptide(L)'
;MQLRLFHYKILIISALLLLTALVWLVVRAMPASETDLRRSACLVDGRVDVCLVSGRDTVALNSDSVRQQGVWINRHWWWASCDGRVLTIGPTSTLHADSVPAVCDSLVSLLARKETERKELIYYLRSHGIVDEGYTQIAAYASRQSRMTDSLKQVVGELRHICRTDSAGHLHPARQSRLMLRATYHVSWYNGSNRRHSVACAPVVVPLSGKAQTFIIHTRRLTKPWGVYAVRNVPWGATEHRKIVTVRLCPEDTTLRYHAVIAAGNYWQGHEHDVPSLFAVDGAPVFTKHGRFIGIIHGKEVLQ
;
A
#
# COMPACT_ATOMS: atom_id res chain seq x y z
N MET A 1 45.76 36.19 29.08
CA MET A 1 44.58 35.84 29.89
C MET A 1 43.31 35.62 29.07
N GLN A 2 43.02 36.46 28.07
CA GLN A 2 41.81 36.38 27.21
C GLN A 2 41.71 35.08 26.36
N LEU A 3 42.83 34.54 25.84
CA LEU A 3 42.82 33.29 25.08
C LEU A 3 42.37 32.07 25.89
N ARG A 4 42.76 31.96 27.17
CA ARG A 4 42.32 30.87 28.05
C ARG A 4 40.82 30.94 28.32
N LEU A 5 40.28 32.14 28.57
CA LEU A 5 38.83 32.36 28.75
C LEU A 5 38.01 31.98 27.51
N PHE A 6 38.53 32.24 26.31
CA PHE A 6 37.87 31.84 25.06
C PHE A 6 37.86 30.31 24.87
N HIS A 7 38.98 29.64 25.17
CA HIS A 7 39.08 28.18 25.13
C HIS A 7 38.14 27.51 26.16
N TYR A 8 38.05 28.05 27.39
CA TYR A 8 37.10 27.55 28.40
C TYR A 8 35.65 27.72 27.95
N LYS A 9 35.29 28.84 27.30
CA LYS A 9 33.95 29.04 26.75
C LYS A 9 33.61 28.03 25.65
N ILE A 10 34.55 27.75 24.74
CA ILE A 10 34.37 26.72 23.70
C ILE A 10 34.22 25.32 24.31
N LEU A 11 35.03 24.99 25.32
CA LEU A 11 34.94 23.71 26.03
C LEU A 11 33.61 23.56 26.77
N ILE A 12 33.10 24.61 27.41
CA ILE A 12 31.79 24.57 28.08
C ILE A 12 30.65 24.42 27.06
N ILE A 13 30.69 25.17 25.95
CA ILE A 13 29.65 25.07 24.90
C ILE A 13 29.64 23.68 24.28
N SER A 14 30.81 23.13 23.94
CA SER A 14 30.91 21.78 23.38
C SER A 14 30.46 20.69 24.37
N ALA A 15 30.81 20.82 25.65
CA ALA A 15 30.32 19.92 26.69
C ALA A 15 28.79 20.00 26.85
N LEU A 16 28.20 21.19 26.81
CA LEU A 16 26.75 21.39 26.88
C LEU A 16 26.05 20.78 25.65
N LEU A 17 26.61 20.97 24.45
CA LEU A 17 26.10 20.36 23.22
C LEU A 17 26.16 18.83 23.26
N LEU A 18 27.26 18.26 23.79
CA LEU A 18 27.36 16.81 23.99
C LEU A 18 26.34 16.30 25.00
N LEU A 19 26.11 17.01 26.11
CA LEU A 19 25.15 16.61 27.12
C LEU A 19 23.71 16.70 26.59
N THR A 20 23.36 17.74 25.84
CA THR A 20 22.05 17.85 25.20
C THR A 20 21.85 16.78 24.12
N ALA A 21 22.89 16.47 23.33
CA ALA A 21 22.84 15.36 22.38
C ALA A 21 22.67 14.01 23.09
N LEU A 22 23.37 13.77 24.21
CA LEU A 22 23.23 12.54 24.99
C LEU A 22 21.81 12.39 25.55
N VAL A 23 21.28 13.45 26.18
CA VAL A 23 19.89 13.47 26.69
C VAL A 23 18.90 13.23 25.56
N TRP A 24 19.10 13.86 24.40
CA TRP A 24 18.29 13.63 23.21
C TRP A 24 18.31 12.17 22.77
N LEU A 25 19.49 11.55 22.67
CA LEU A 25 19.63 10.15 22.28
C LEU A 25 18.97 9.20 23.30
N VAL A 26 19.09 9.47 24.60
CA VAL A 26 18.44 8.68 25.66
C VAL A 26 16.91 8.77 25.56
N VAL A 27 16.36 9.98 25.40
CA VAL A 27 14.92 10.16 25.17
C VAL A 27 14.48 9.48 23.87
N ARG A 28 15.34 9.48 22.85
CA ARG A 28 15.05 8.81 21.58
C ARG A 28 15.15 7.28 21.66
N ALA A 29 15.92 6.74 22.58
CA ALA A 29 16.03 5.31 22.84
C ALA A 29 14.88 4.77 23.69
N MET A 30 14.09 5.64 24.35
CA MET A 30 12.95 5.20 25.13
C MET A 30 11.88 4.50 24.28
N PRO A 31 11.26 3.43 24.81
CA PRO A 31 10.23 2.70 24.11
C PRO A 31 8.98 3.53 23.81
N ALA A 32 8.18 3.09 22.84
CA ALA A 32 6.90 3.72 22.52
C ALA A 32 5.84 3.37 23.56
N SER A 33 5.01 4.35 23.92
CA SER A 33 3.85 4.14 24.80
C SER A 33 2.70 3.43 24.10
N GLU A 34 1.72 2.92 24.84
CA GLU A 34 0.52 2.32 24.23
C GLU A 34 -0.21 3.29 23.27
N THR A 35 -0.26 4.58 23.62
CA THR A 35 -0.84 5.61 22.75
C THR A 35 -0.03 5.82 21.47
N ASP A 36 1.29 5.69 21.55
CA ASP A 36 2.18 5.79 20.38
C ASP A 36 2.02 4.57 19.46
N LEU A 37 1.89 3.38 20.03
CA LEU A 37 1.59 2.14 19.29
C LEU A 37 0.31 2.32 18.46
N ARG A 38 -0.78 2.76 19.08
CA ARG A 38 -2.07 3.00 18.40
C ARG A 38 -1.96 4.04 17.29
N ARG A 39 -1.24 5.14 17.53
CA ARG A 39 -1.03 6.24 16.55
C ARG A 39 -0.04 5.90 15.43
N SER A 40 0.68 4.79 15.54
CA SER A 40 1.65 4.37 14.53
C SER A 40 1.02 3.65 13.36
N ALA A 41 -0.09 2.95 13.60
CA ALA A 41 -0.80 2.21 12.59
C ALA A 41 -1.60 3.14 11.66
N CYS A 42 -1.70 2.76 10.39
CA CYS A 42 -2.54 3.39 9.40
C CYS A 42 -3.15 2.34 8.46
N LEU A 43 -4.25 2.71 7.81
CA LEU A 43 -4.86 1.92 6.75
C LEU A 43 -4.25 2.32 5.41
N VAL A 44 -3.88 1.32 4.61
CA VAL A 44 -3.38 1.48 3.25
C VAL A 44 -4.43 0.88 2.32
N ASP A 45 -5.22 1.76 1.71
CA ASP A 45 -6.24 1.40 0.73
C ASP A 45 -5.74 1.81 -0.66
N GLY A 46 -5.96 1.00 -1.69
CA GLY A 46 -5.46 1.34 -3.01
C GLY A 46 -5.84 0.37 -4.12
N ARG A 47 -5.16 0.52 -5.24
CA ARG A 47 -5.33 -0.31 -6.43
C ARG A 47 -3.97 -0.68 -6.99
N VAL A 48 -3.82 -1.95 -7.37
CA VAL A 48 -2.64 -2.50 -8.01
C VAL A 48 -3.02 -2.97 -9.41
N ASP A 49 -2.44 -2.34 -10.41
CA ASP A 49 -2.62 -2.68 -11.81
C ASP A 49 -1.43 -3.52 -12.29
N VAL A 50 -1.72 -4.66 -12.91
CA VAL A 50 -0.71 -5.46 -13.61
C VAL A 50 -0.62 -4.92 -15.03
N CYS A 51 0.52 -4.34 -15.37
CA CYS A 51 0.76 -3.71 -16.65
C CYS A 51 1.72 -4.52 -17.53
N LEU A 52 1.38 -4.67 -18.80
CA LEU A 52 2.30 -5.10 -19.85
C LEU A 52 2.94 -3.86 -20.48
N VAL A 53 4.27 -3.78 -20.39
CA VAL A 53 5.04 -2.64 -20.89
C VAL A 53 5.92 -3.09 -22.04
N SER A 54 5.83 -2.40 -23.18
CA SER A 54 6.70 -2.62 -24.34
C SER A 54 7.15 -1.27 -24.91
N GLY A 55 8.42 -0.91 -24.67
CA GLY A 55 8.94 0.38 -25.08
C GLY A 55 8.23 1.53 -24.37
N ARG A 56 7.46 2.34 -25.11
CA ARG A 56 6.65 3.45 -24.59
C ARG A 56 5.20 3.07 -24.30
N ASP A 57 4.76 1.92 -24.80
CA ASP A 57 3.37 1.49 -24.70
C ASP A 57 3.18 0.71 -23.40
N THR A 58 2.07 0.96 -22.71
CA THR A 58 1.74 0.33 -21.43
C THR A 58 0.25 0.04 -21.37
N VAL A 59 -0.12 -1.21 -21.14
CA VAL A 59 -1.51 -1.65 -21.03
C VAL A 59 -1.74 -2.34 -19.69
N ALA A 60 -2.77 -1.95 -18.96
CA ALA A 60 -3.20 -2.65 -17.75
C ALA A 60 -4.00 -3.90 -18.14
N LEU A 61 -3.51 -5.07 -17.72
CA LEU A 61 -4.12 -6.39 -17.95
C LEU A 61 -5.13 -6.76 -16.86
N ASN A 62 -4.79 -6.48 -15.60
CA ASN A 62 -5.63 -6.72 -14.44
C ASN A 62 -5.50 -5.57 -13.44
N SER A 63 -6.52 -5.38 -12.60
CA SER A 63 -6.57 -4.32 -11.61
C SER A 63 -7.27 -4.80 -10.34
N ASP A 64 -6.50 -4.97 -9.27
CA ASP A 64 -6.97 -5.49 -7.99
C ASP A 64 -7.02 -4.39 -6.94
N SER A 65 -8.06 -4.37 -6.11
CA SER A 65 -8.13 -3.48 -4.95
C SER A 65 -7.30 -4.07 -3.81
N VAL A 66 -6.48 -3.24 -3.17
CA VAL A 66 -5.68 -3.62 -2.00
C VAL A 66 -6.20 -2.91 -0.77
N ARG A 67 -6.38 -3.68 0.31
CA ARG A 67 -6.77 -3.17 1.61
C ARG A 67 -5.96 -3.85 2.69
N GLN A 68 -5.04 -3.09 3.27
CA GLN A 68 -4.10 -3.58 4.27
C GLN A 68 -3.77 -2.49 5.28
N GLN A 69 -2.88 -2.79 6.22
CA GLN A 69 -2.36 -1.81 7.16
C GLN A 69 -0.94 -1.36 6.78
N GLY A 70 -0.48 -0.33 7.45
CA GLY A 70 0.89 0.10 7.38
C GLY A 70 1.28 0.82 8.66
N VAL A 71 2.55 1.15 8.76
CA VAL A 71 3.12 1.84 9.91
C VAL A 71 3.95 3.03 9.48
N TRP A 72 3.72 4.17 10.14
CA TRP A 72 4.55 5.35 9.93
C TRP A 72 5.95 5.10 10.45
N ILE A 73 6.97 5.31 9.63
CA ILE A 73 8.38 5.05 10.01
C ILE A 73 9.22 6.31 9.89
N ASN A 74 10.21 6.46 10.77
CA ASN A 74 11.28 7.43 10.61
C ASN A 74 12.38 6.88 9.70
N ARG A 75 13.03 7.76 8.93
CA ARG A 75 14.24 7.47 8.18
C ARG A 75 15.43 7.12 9.06
N HIS A 76 15.55 7.81 10.19
CA HIS A 76 16.62 7.61 11.14
C HIS A 76 16.03 7.35 12.53
N TRP A 77 16.69 6.53 13.34
CA TRP A 77 16.22 6.25 14.70
C TRP A 77 16.39 7.48 15.62
N TRP A 78 17.51 8.18 15.46
CA TRP A 78 17.93 9.32 16.29
C TRP A 78 17.27 10.65 15.92
N TRP A 79 16.65 10.75 14.74
CA TRP A 79 16.00 11.98 14.25
C TRP A 79 14.54 11.74 13.83
N ALA A 80 13.65 12.70 14.08
CA ALA A 80 12.22 12.59 13.78
C ALA A 80 11.89 12.88 12.30
N SER A 81 12.58 12.21 11.36
CA SER A 81 12.40 12.34 9.91
C SER A 81 11.48 11.27 9.35
N CYS A 82 10.17 11.40 9.56
CA CYS A 82 9.22 10.50 8.92
C CYS A 82 9.05 10.81 7.43
N ASP A 83 9.08 12.08 7.03
CA ASP A 83 8.99 12.53 5.62
C ASP A 83 7.82 11.89 4.84
N GLY A 84 6.73 11.56 5.55
CA GLY A 84 5.58 10.89 4.96
C GLY A 84 5.80 9.42 4.61
N ARG A 85 6.76 8.74 5.25
CA ARG A 85 7.09 7.33 4.98
C ARG A 85 6.17 6.39 5.75
N VAL A 86 5.60 5.44 5.03
CA VAL A 86 4.80 4.35 5.57
C VAL A 86 5.39 3.03 5.10
N LEU A 87 5.69 2.14 6.04
CA LEU A 87 6.08 0.77 5.76
C LEU A 87 4.83 -0.11 5.69
N THR A 88 4.71 -0.89 4.62
CA THR A 88 3.57 -1.78 4.36
C THR A 88 4.04 -2.96 3.49
N ILE A 89 3.13 -3.87 3.15
CA ILE A 89 3.43 -4.97 2.22
C ILE A 89 3.40 -4.42 0.79
N GLY A 90 4.41 -4.77 0.00
CA GLY A 90 4.52 -4.37 -1.39
C GLY A 90 3.36 -4.89 -2.26
N PRO A 91 3.14 -4.26 -3.43
CA PRO A 91 2.12 -4.74 -4.35
C PRO A 91 2.47 -6.16 -4.80
N THR A 92 1.49 -7.05 -4.73
CA THR A 92 1.57 -8.41 -5.25
C THR A 92 0.43 -8.62 -6.24
N SER A 93 0.56 -9.64 -7.08
CA SER A 93 -0.53 -10.09 -7.93
C SER A 93 -0.52 -11.61 -8.01
N THR A 94 -1.70 -12.18 -8.18
CA THR A 94 -1.90 -13.60 -8.47
C THR A 94 -1.63 -13.92 -9.95
N LEU A 95 -1.52 -12.91 -10.82
CA LEU A 95 -1.24 -13.10 -12.23
C LEU A 95 0.18 -13.62 -12.43
N HIS A 96 0.30 -14.79 -13.04
CA HIS A 96 1.59 -15.38 -13.42
C HIS A 96 1.93 -15.00 -14.87
N ALA A 97 3.22 -14.87 -15.19
CA ALA A 97 3.66 -14.51 -16.54
C ALA A 97 3.13 -15.49 -17.61
N ASP A 98 3.05 -16.78 -17.28
CA ASP A 98 2.56 -17.82 -18.18
C ASP A 98 1.06 -17.69 -18.50
N SER A 99 0.29 -17.02 -17.64
CA SER A 99 -1.14 -16.79 -17.84
C SER A 99 -1.47 -15.57 -18.71
N VAL A 100 -0.46 -14.76 -19.06
CA VAL A 100 -0.67 -13.51 -19.81
C VAL A 100 -1.32 -13.73 -21.18
N PRO A 101 -0.90 -14.69 -22.03
CA PRO A 101 -1.56 -14.94 -23.31
C PRO A 101 -3.06 -15.26 -23.14
N ALA A 102 -3.39 -16.10 -22.16
CA ALA A 102 -4.78 -16.45 -21.86
C ALA A 102 -5.61 -15.23 -21.43
N VAL A 103 -5.01 -14.30 -20.67
CA VAL A 103 -5.68 -13.03 -20.30
C VAL A 103 -5.87 -12.13 -21.52
N CYS A 104 -4.86 -12.01 -22.39
CA CYS A 104 -4.97 -11.26 -23.64
C CYS A 104 -6.13 -11.78 -24.51
N ASP A 105 -6.21 -13.09 -24.70
CA ASP A 105 -7.29 -13.74 -25.47
C ASP A 105 -8.65 -13.59 -24.79
N SER A 106 -8.69 -13.67 -23.46
CA SER A 106 -9.90 -13.41 -22.68
C SER A 106 -10.41 -11.97 -22.87
N LEU A 107 -9.53 -10.98 -22.98
CA LEU A 107 -9.93 -9.58 -23.22
C LEU A 107 -10.47 -9.40 -24.65
N VAL A 108 -9.86 -10.06 -25.63
CA VAL A 108 -10.34 -10.03 -27.04
C VAL A 108 -11.71 -10.69 -27.16
N SER A 109 -11.90 -11.86 -26.54
CA SER A 109 -13.20 -12.56 -26.55
C SER A 109 -14.27 -11.79 -25.77
N LEU A 110 -13.91 -11.17 -24.64
CA LEU A 110 -14.79 -10.29 -23.89
C LEU A 110 -15.24 -9.10 -24.74
N LEU A 111 -14.34 -8.48 -25.52
CA LEU A 111 -14.68 -7.39 -26.42
C LEU A 111 -15.68 -7.85 -27.49
N ALA A 112 -15.44 -8.99 -28.14
CA ALA A 112 -16.35 -9.53 -29.14
C ALA A 112 -17.76 -9.74 -28.56
N ARG A 113 -17.86 -10.33 -27.36
CA ARG A 113 -19.13 -10.51 -26.65
C ARG A 113 -19.80 -9.16 -26.34
N LYS A 114 -19.04 -8.18 -25.85
CA LYS A 114 -19.56 -6.86 -25.51
C LYS A 114 -20.00 -6.05 -26.72
N GLU A 115 -19.34 -6.21 -27.87
CA GLU A 115 -19.79 -5.62 -29.12
C GLU A 115 -21.10 -6.23 -29.62
N THR A 116 -21.31 -7.54 -29.47
CA THR A 116 -22.61 -8.18 -29.75
C THR A 116 -23.68 -7.65 -28.82
N GLU A 117 -23.44 -7.62 -27.51
CA GLU A 117 -24.38 -7.08 -26.52
C GLU A 117 -24.75 -5.62 -26.80
N ARG A 118 -23.77 -4.80 -27.23
CA ARG A 118 -24.02 -3.41 -27.66
C ARG A 118 -24.95 -3.35 -28.87
N LYS A 119 -24.77 -4.22 -29.87
CA LYS A 119 -25.65 -4.27 -31.05
C LYS A 119 -27.08 -4.65 -30.67
N GLU A 120 -27.25 -5.63 -29.77
CA GLU A 120 -28.55 -6.04 -29.26
C GLU A 120 -29.26 -4.91 -28.50
N LEU A 121 -28.54 -4.18 -27.65
CA LEU A 121 -29.10 -3.03 -26.93
C LEU A 121 -29.51 -1.90 -27.87
N ILE A 122 -28.71 -1.61 -28.91
CA ILE A 122 -29.06 -0.62 -29.93
C ILE A 122 -30.31 -1.07 -30.70
N TYR A 123 -30.40 -2.35 -31.05
CA TYR A 123 -31.58 -2.91 -31.71
C TYR A 123 -32.82 -2.81 -30.82
N TYR A 124 -32.72 -3.17 -29.54
CA TYR A 124 -33.81 -3.06 -28.57
C TYR A 124 -34.35 -1.63 -28.48
N LEU A 125 -33.45 -0.65 -28.28
CA LEU A 125 -33.83 0.76 -28.18
C LEU A 125 -34.45 1.32 -29.47
N ARG A 126 -34.04 0.80 -30.64
CA ARG A 126 -34.61 1.19 -31.92
C ARG A 126 -36.01 0.59 -32.15
N SER A 127 -36.21 -0.65 -31.73
CA SER A 127 -37.44 -1.42 -31.99
C SER A 127 -38.55 -1.16 -30.98
N HIS A 128 -38.23 -0.64 -29.78
CA HIS A 128 -39.20 -0.41 -28.71
C HIS A 128 -39.30 1.10 -28.45
N GLY A 129 -40.25 1.76 -29.12
CA GLY A 129 -40.47 3.22 -29.02
C GLY A 129 -41.40 3.68 -27.90
N ILE A 130 -41.72 2.80 -26.94
CA ILE A 130 -42.56 3.15 -25.79
C ILE A 130 -41.66 3.79 -24.73
N VAL A 131 -41.88 5.07 -24.47
CA VAL A 131 -41.13 5.83 -23.47
C VAL A 131 -41.81 5.70 -22.12
N ASP A 132 -41.32 4.77 -21.30
CA ASP A 132 -41.70 4.61 -19.91
C ASP A 132 -40.45 4.67 -18.98
N GLU A 133 -40.67 4.47 -17.68
CA GLU A 133 -39.57 4.45 -16.69
C GLU A 133 -38.58 3.31 -16.96
N GLY A 134 -39.07 2.15 -17.45
CA GLY A 134 -38.25 1.00 -17.81
C GLY A 134 -37.34 1.28 -19.01
N TYR A 135 -37.88 1.90 -20.05
CA TYR A 135 -37.12 2.35 -21.21
C TYR A 135 -35.99 3.30 -20.82
N THR A 136 -36.27 4.25 -19.91
CA THR A 136 -35.26 5.19 -19.41
C THR A 136 -34.11 4.46 -18.70
N GLN A 137 -34.42 3.45 -17.87
CA GLN A 137 -33.41 2.62 -17.21
C GLN A 137 -32.56 1.84 -18.22
N ILE A 138 -33.19 1.25 -19.25
CA ILE A 138 -32.50 0.47 -20.28
C ILE A 138 -31.62 1.38 -21.16
N ALA A 139 -32.09 2.57 -21.53
CA ALA A 139 -31.31 3.55 -22.27
C ALA A 139 -30.08 4.01 -21.47
N ALA A 140 -30.24 4.24 -20.16
CA ALA A 140 -29.12 4.56 -19.27
C ALA A 140 -28.12 3.40 -19.15
N TYR A 141 -28.62 2.16 -19.06
CA TYR A 141 -27.79 0.95 -19.07
C TYR A 141 -27.01 0.81 -20.38
N ALA A 142 -27.68 0.94 -21.54
CA ALA A 142 -27.05 0.86 -22.85
C ALA A 142 -25.96 1.93 -23.04
N SER A 143 -26.23 3.16 -22.59
CA SER A 143 -25.24 4.25 -22.61
C SER A 143 -24.02 3.94 -21.73
N ARG A 144 -24.22 3.31 -20.57
CA ARG A 144 -23.11 2.86 -19.71
C ARG A 144 -22.32 1.72 -20.38
N GLN A 145 -23.03 0.76 -20.95
CA GLN A 145 -22.46 -0.38 -21.65
C GLN A 145 -21.63 0.04 -22.87
N SER A 146 -22.10 1.00 -23.65
CA SER A 146 -21.34 1.54 -24.79
C SER A 146 -20.02 2.14 -24.33
N ARG A 147 -20.03 3.00 -23.29
CA ARG A 147 -18.80 3.60 -22.73
C ARG A 147 -17.81 2.55 -22.24
N MET A 148 -18.29 1.50 -21.57
CA MET A 148 -17.43 0.39 -21.13
C MET A 148 -16.87 -0.40 -22.32
N THR A 149 -17.66 -0.62 -23.36
CA THR A 149 -17.23 -1.32 -24.59
C THR A 149 -16.17 -0.50 -25.34
N ASP A 150 -16.34 0.83 -25.43
CA ASP A 150 -15.38 1.71 -26.07
C ASP A 150 -14.06 1.77 -25.29
N SER A 151 -14.13 1.78 -23.96
CA SER A 151 -12.95 1.69 -23.08
C SER A 151 -12.20 0.36 -23.27
N LEU A 152 -12.94 -0.76 -23.34
CA LEU A 152 -12.35 -2.08 -23.60
C LEU A 152 -11.75 -2.17 -25.00
N LYS A 153 -12.39 -1.57 -25.99
CA LYS A 153 -11.89 -1.49 -27.37
C LYS A 153 -10.55 -0.75 -27.44
N GLN A 154 -10.40 0.33 -26.68
CA GLN A 154 -9.13 1.03 -26.56
C GLN A 154 -8.05 0.13 -25.95
N VAL A 155 -8.33 -0.53 -24.82
CA VAL A 155 -7.40 -1.45 -24.15
C VAL A 155 -6.95 -2.58 -25.09
N VAL A 156 -7.89 -3.23 -25.78
CA VAL A 156 -7.56 -4.29 -26.75
C VAL A 156 -6.78 -3.76 -27.95
N GLY A 157 -7.07 -2.52 -28.40
CA GLY A 157 -6.30 -1.86 -29.44
C GLY A 157 -4.84 -1.68 -29.05
N GLU A 158 -4.58 -1.10 -27.87
CA GLU A 158 -3.22 -0.95 -27.32
C GLU A 158 -2.55 -2.32 -27.12
N LEU A 159 -3.30 -3.32 -26.66
CA LEU A 159 -2.79 -4.67 -26.45
C LEU A 159 -2.37 -5.34 -27.78
N ARG A 160 -3.09 -5.10 -28.88
CA ARG A 160 -2.71 -5.55 -30.24
C ARG A 160 -1.46 -4.86 -30.78
N HIS A 161 -1.13 -3.65 -30.31
CA HIS A 161 0.13 -3.00 -30.65
C HIS A 161 1.33 -3.60 -29.90
N ILE A 162 1.10 -4.06 -28.67
CA ILE A 162 2.15 -4.63 -27.80
C ILE A 162 2.36 -6.14 -28.04
N CYS A 163 1.30 -6.86 -28.38
CA CYS A 163 1.32 -8.30 -28.57
C CYS A 163 1.46 -8.68 -30.06
N ARG A 164 1.91 -9.91 -30.30
CA ARG A 164 1.95 -10.53 -31.62
C ARG A 164 0.90 -11.63 -31.69
N THR A 165 0.23 -11.74 -32.82
CA THR A 165 -0.69 -12.85 -33.06
C THR A 165 0.10 -14.07 -33.55
N ASP A 166 -0.16 -15.24 -32.96
CA ASP A 166 0.37 -16.50 -33.47
C ASP A 166 -0.42 -17.01 -34.71
N SER A 167 0.03 -18.12 -35.28
CA SER A 167 -0.63 -18.75 -36.44
C SER A 167 -2.04 -19.27 -36.14
N ALA A 168 -2.38 -19.45 -34.85
CA ALA A 168 -3.69 -19.89 -34.39
C ALA A 168 -4.63 -18.72 -34.02
N GLY A 169 -4.14 -17.48 -34.07
CA GLY A 169 -4.92 -16.28 -33.75
C GLY A 169 -4.81 -15.80 -32.30
N HIS A 170 -4.02 -16.46 -31.45
CA HIS A 170 -3.84 -16.07 -30.05
C HIS A 170 -2.83 -14.93 -29.92
N LEU A 171 -3.06 -14.05 -28.94
CA LEU A 171 -2.17 -12.93 -28.66
C LEU A 171 -1.09 -13.31 -27.66
N HIS A 172 0.16 -13.23 -28.12
CA HIS A 172 1.35 -13.45 -27.31
C HIS A 172 2.10 -12.14 -27.07
N PRO A 173 2.58 -11.90 -25.84
CA PRO A 173 3.42 -10.74 -25.57
C PRO A 173 4.66 -10.70 -26.47
N ALA A 174 5.04 -9.52 -26.97
CA ALA A 174 6.28 -9.39 -27.73
C ALA A 174 7.50 -9.77 -26.87
N ARG A 175 8.57 -10.28 -27.50
CA ARG A 175 9.80 -10.70 -26.80
C ARG A 175 10.44 -9.63 -25.89
N GLN A 176 10.18 -8.35 -26.14
CA GLN A 176 10.72 -7.23 -25.36
C GLN A 176 9.75 -6.71 -24.29
N SER A 177 8.57 -7.31 -24.18
CA SER A 177 7.56 -6.91 -23.21
C SER A 177 7.94 -7.34 -21.79
N ARG A 178 7.59 -6.52 -20.81
CA ARG A 178 7.87 -6.73 -19.39
C ARG A 178 6.61 -6.51 -18.59
N LEU A 179 6.41 -7.34 -17.56
CA LEU A 179 5.32 -7.18 -16.62
C LEU A 179 5.74 -6.29 -15.46
N MET A 180 4.95 -5.25 -15.20
CA MET A 180 5.16 -4.30 -14.12
C MET A 180 3.89 -4.16 -13.29
N LEU A 181 4.03 -4.03 -11.99
CA LEU A 181 2.95 -3.66 -11.08
C LEU A 181 2.97 -2.15 -10.90
N ARG A 182 1.84 -1.51 -11.18
CA ARG A 182 1.60 -0.10 -10.88
C ARG A 182 0.62 0.00 -9.73
N ALA A 183 1.07 0.53 -8.59
CA ALA A 183 0.24 0.67 -7.41
C ALA A 183 -0.06 2.14 -7.10
N THR A 184 -1.33 2.42 -6.78
CA THR A 184 -1.80 3.72 -6.30
C THR A 184 -2.45 3.54 -4.94
N TYR A 185 -1.92 4.24 -3.94
CA TYR A 185 -2.34 4.09 -2.55
C TYR A 185 -2.85 5.39 -1.95
N HIS A 186 -3.76 5.24 -1.01
CA HIS A 186 -4.21 6.23 -0.05
C HIS A 186 -3.95 5.70 1.35
N VAL A 187 -3.31 6.53 2.17
CA VAL A 187 -3.08 6.23 3.57
C VAL A 187 -4.08 6.99 4.40
N SER A 188 -4.77 6.30 5.30
CA SER A 188 -5.67 6.92 6.26
C SER A 188 -5.36 6.54 7.70
N TRP A 189 -5.58 7.46 8.63
CA TRP A 189 -5.25 7.28 10.05
C TRP A 189 -6.26 8.02 10.94
N TYR A 190 -6.24 7.70 12.22
CA TYR A 190 -7.09 8.33 13.23
C TYR A 190 -6.25 9.25 14.12
N ASN A 191 -6.72 10.48 14.31
CA ASN A 191 -6.04 11.46 15.15
C ASN A 191 -6.42 11.31 16.64
N GLY A 192 -5.91 12.21 17.48
CA GLY A 192 -6.21 12.29 18.91
C GLY A 192 -7.69 12.30 19.30
N SER A 193 -8.55 12.78 18.40
CA SER A 193 -9.99 12.90 18.58
C SER A 193 -10.80 11.84 17.81
N ASN A 194 -10.19 10.71 17.47
CA ASN A 194 -10.81 9.62 16.70
C ASN A 194 -11.37 10.04 15.32
N ARG A 195 -10.93 11.17 14.76
CA ARG A 195 -11.32 11.59 13.41
C ARG A 195 -10.40 10.94 12.38
N ARG A 196 -10.99 10.40 11.31
CA ARG A 196 -10.26 9.83 10.18
C ARG A 196 -9.71 10.95 9.29
N HIS A 197 -8.42 10.84 8.97
CA HIS A 197 -7.73 11.66 7.97
C HIS A 197 -7.19 10.76 6.87
N SER A 198 -7.00 11.30 5.67
CA SER A 198 -6.48 10.55 4.53
C SER A 198 -5.57 11.40 3.66
N VAL A 199 -4.55 10.78 3.07
CA VAL A 199 -3.62 11.42 2.15
C VAL A 199 -3.26 10.46 1.01
N ALA A 200 -3.17 11.00 -0.22
CA ALA A 200 -2.70 10.24 -1.37
C ALA A 200 -1.19 10.00 -1.31
N CYS A 201 -0.76 8.84 -1.78
CA CYS A 201 0.65 8.48 -1.94
C CYS A 201 1.17 8.76 -3.35
N ALA A 202 2.49 8.81 -3.46
CA ALA A 202 3.16 8.75 -4.76
C ALA A 202 2.88 7.37 -5.41
N PRO A 203 2.62 7.31 -6.72
CA PRO A 203 2.45 6.05 -7.42
C PRO A 203 3.74 5.24 -7.37
N VAL A 204 3.60 3.93 -7.27
CA VAL A 204 4.72 2.98 -7.21
C VAL A 204 4.69 2.12 -8.46
N VAL A 205 5.85 1.93 -9.09
CA VAL A 205 6.01 1.02 -10.22
C VAL A 205 7.15 0.07 -9.91
N VAL A 206 6.86 -1.23 -9.87
CA VAL A 206 7.83 -2.29 -9.58
C VAL A 206 7.69 -3.42 -10.59
N PRO A 207 8.73 -4.21 -10.88
CA PRO A 207 8.57 -5.42 -11.67
C PRO A 207 7.60 -6.40 -10.99
N LEU A 208 6.90 -7.22 -11.78
CA LEU A 208 6.09 -8.31 -11.24
C LEU A 208 7.00 -9.28 -10.47
N SER A 209 6.82 -9.35 -9.16
CA SER A 209 7.53 -10.26 -8.26
C SER A 209 6.53 -11.21 -7.62
N GLY A 210 6.85 -12.50 -7.59
CA GLY A 210 5.99 -13.53 -6.98
C GLY A 210 6.05 -13.57 -5.44
N LYS A 211 6.94 -12.78 -4.81
CA LYS A 211 7.07 -12.75 -3.35
C LYS A 211 6.67 -11.39 -2.79
N ALA A 212 5.80 -11.41 -1.77
CA ALA A 212 5.53 -10.25 -0.95
C ALA A 212 6.82 -9.81 -0.23
N GLN A 213 7.09 -8.52 -0.25
CA GLN A 213 8.24 -7.91 0.42
C GLN A 213 7.78 -6.67 1.16
N THR A 214 8.53 -6.24 2.16
CA THR A 214 8.28 -4.95 2.80
C THR A 214 8.56 -3.83 1.82
N PHE A 215 7.69 -2.83 1.82
CA PHE A 215 7.75 -1.72 0.90
C PHE A 215 7.46 -0.41 1.60
N ILE A 216 8.20 0.63 1.24
CA ILE A 216 8.06 1.96 1.84
C ILE A 216 7.37 2.88 0.84
N ILE A 217 6.12 3.21 1.12
CA ILE A 217 5.37 4.19 0.35
C ILE A 217 5.59 5.59 0.94
N HIS A 218 5.53 6.59 0.06
CA HIS A 218 5.68 7.99 0.44
C HIS A 218 4.38 8.72 0.19
N THR A 219 3.95 9.57 1.14
CA THR A 219 2.85 10.51 0.89
C THR A 219 3.27 11.50 -0.19
N ARG A 220 2.33 11.99 -0.99
CA ARG A 220 2.63 13.00 -2.03
C ARG A 220 3.24 14.29 -1.48
N ARG A 221 2.92 14.63 -0.23
CA ARG A 221 3.39 15.85 0.43
C ARG A 221 4.75 15.67 1.13
N LEU A 222 5.28 14.45 1.22
CA LEU A 222 6.54 14.14 1.90
C LEU A 222 6.65 14.72 3.33
N THR A 223 5.51 14.90 3.99
CA THR A 223 5.42 15.48 5.34
C THR A 223 4.76 14.49 6.28
N LYS A 224 5.25 14.46 7.52
CA LYS A 224 4.64 13.67 8.59
C LYS A 224 3.28 14.29 8.95
N PRO A 225 2.17 13.56 8.84
CA PRO A 225 0.88 14.10 9.23
C PRO A 225 0.80 14.41 10.73
N TRP A 226 -0.08 15.33 11.11
CA TRP A 226 -0.30 15.63 12.52
C TRP A 226 -1.05 14.50 13.22
N GLY A 227 -0.69 14.23 14.47
CA GLY A 227 -1.36 13.23 15.31
C GLY A 227 -0.91 11.78 15.09
N VAL A 228 0.06 11.53 14.20
CA VAL A 228 0.64 10.19 14.00
C VAL A 228 1.95 10.02 14.77
N TYR A 229 2.25 8.78 15.13
CA TYR A 229 3.53 8.40 15.70
C TYR A 229 4.37 7.64 14.67
N ALA A 230 5.49 8.21 14.26
CA ALA A 230 6.43 7.51 13.39
C ALA A 230 7.36 6.64 14.22
N VAL A 231 7.28 5.32 14.04
CA VAL A 231 8.14 4.36 14.71
C VAL A 231 9.59 4.53 14.28
N ARG A 232 10.48 4.07 15.12
CA ARG A 232 11.92 4.20 14.98
C ARG A 232 12.52 2.81 14.98
N ASN A 233 13.28 2.50 13.93
CA ASN A 233 14.01 1.24 13.84
C ASN A 233 15.37 1.41 14.50
N VAL A 234 15.49 0.99 15.76
CA VAL A 234 16.74 1.13 16.53
C VAL A 234 17.77 0.11 16.05
N PRO A 235 19.07 0.47 15.98
CA PRO A 235 20.10 -0.39 15.38
C PRO A 235 20.52 -1.55 16.30
N TRP A 236 20.25 -1.46 17.60
CA TRP A 236 20.35 -2.59 18.51
C TRP A 236 19.05 -3.40 18.41
N GLY A 237 19.16 -4.57 17.80
CA GLY A 237 18.01 -5.39 17.42
C GLY A 237 17.04 -5.67 18.57
N ALA A 238 15.77 -5.88 18.23
CA ALA A 238 14.78 -6.47 19.12
C ALA A 238 15.05 -7.97 19.24
N THR A 239 16.19 -8.35 19.82
CA THR A 239 16.63 -9.74 19.90
C THR A 239 15.66 -10.57 20.74
N GLU A 240 15.19 -11.68 20.14
CA GLU A 240 14.58 -12.84 20.79
C GLU A 240 13.43 -12.56 21.78
N HIS A 241 12.55 -11.62 21.46
CA HIS A 241 11.37 -11.38 22.29
C HIS A 241 10.30 -12.45 22.05
N ARG A 242 10.17 -13.39 23.01
CA ARG A 242 9.13 -14.41 23.02
C ARG A 242 7.71 -13.83 22.98
N LYS A 243 7.49 -12.61 23.52
CA LYS A 243 6.17 -11.96 23.56
C LYS A 243 6.16 -10.67 22.75
N ILE A 244 5.20 -10.59 21.82
CA ILE A 244 4.98 -9.45 20.94
C ILE A 244 3.58 -8.88 21.13
N VAL A 245 3.40 -7.67 20.67
CA VAL A 245 2.10 -7.00 20.57
C VAL A 245 1.94 -6.44 19.16
N THR A 246 0.76 -6.56 18.59
CA THR A 246 0.41 -5.96 17.30
C THR A 246 -0.76 -5.00 17.45
N VAL A 247 -0.85 -4.04 16.54
CA VAL A 247 -1.90 -3.03 16.51
C VAL A 247 -2.79 -3.28 15.30
N ARG A 248 -4.07 -3.55 15.56
CA ARG A 248 -5.10 -3.75 14.54
C ARG A 248 -6.07 -2.57 14.52
N LEU A 249 -6.21 -1.92 13.38
CA LEU A 249 -7.19 -0.86 13.16
C LEU A 249 -8.58 -1.44 12.83
N CYS A 250 -9.56 -1.15 13.67
CA CYS A 250 -10.96 -1.51 13.52
C CYS A 250 -11.78 -0.26 13.15
N PRO A 251 -11.80 0.17 11.87
CA PRO A 251 -12.43 1.43 11.48
C PRO A 251 -13.93 1.51 11.80
N GLU A 252 -14.60 0.36 11.87
CA GLU A 252 -16.03 0.24 12.16
C GLU A 252 -16.38 0.45 13.63
N ASP A 253 -15.42 0.24 14.54
CA ASP A 253 -15.64 0.37 15.97
C ASP A 253 -15.22 1.75 16.47
N THR A 254 -16.20 2.62 16.67
CA THR A 254 -16.04 4.01 17.11
C THR A 254 -15.76 4.14 18.61
N THR A 255 -16.00 3.09 19.39
CA THR A 255 -15.80 3.09 20.85
C THR A 255 -14.32 2.98 21.22
N LEU A 256 -13.53 2.36 20.33
CA LEU A 256 -12.11 2.16 20.54
C LEU A 256 -11.31 3.45 20.35
N ARG A 257 -10.36 3.67 21.25
CA ARG A 257 -9.39 4.77 21.11
C ARG A 257 -8.51 4.55 19.88
N TYR A 258 -8.46 5.55 19.01
CA TYR A 258 -7.84 5.51 17.68
C TYR A 258 -8.40 4.45 16.74
N HIS A 259 -9.60 3.91 17.02
CA HIS A 259 -10.17 2.78 16.28
C HIS A 259 -9.17 1.63 16.19
N ALA A 260 -8.44 1.37 17.29
CA ALA A 260 -7.35 0.39 17.31
C ALA A 260 -7.56 -0.62 18.45
N VAL A 261 -7.21 -1.87 18.22
CA VAL A 261 -7.07 -2.92 19.24
C VAL A 261 -5.61 -3.34 19.29
N ILE A 262 -5.11 -3.56 20.50
CA ILE A 262 -3.79 -4.14 20.70
C ILE A 262 -4.00 -5.59 21.08
N ALA A 263 -3.42 -6.49 20.29
CA ALA A 263 -3.42 -7.92 20.57
C ALA A 263 -2.00 -8.35 20.93
N ALA A 264 -1.88 -9.16 21.99
CA ALA A 264 -0.63 -9.79 22.35
C ALA A 264 -0.56 -11.20 21.76
N GLY A 265 0.66 -11.63 21.48
CA GLY A 265 0.94 -12.99 21.09
C GLY A 265 2.39 -13.32 21.35
N ASN A 266 2.76 -14.45 20.80
CA ASN A 266 4.04 -15.06 20.93
C ASN A 266 4.78 -15.04 19.59
N TYR A 267 6.11 -15.02 19.64
CA TYR A 267 6.95 -14.85 18.45
C TYR A 267 8.18 -15.76 18.46
N TRP A 268 8.16 -16.76 17.58
CA TRP A 268 9.12 -17.87 17.55
C TRP A 268 10.17 -17.67 16.46
N GLN A 269 11.41 -18.02 16.80
CA GLN A 269 12.55 -18.14 15.86
C GLN A 269 12.76 -16.91 14.94
N GLY A 270 12.39 -15.72 15.42
CA GLY A 270 12.66 -14.48 14.71
C GLY A 270 11.83 -14.26 13.44
N HIS A 271 10.80 -15.07 13.17
CA HIS A 271 9.96 -14.88 11.98
C HIS A 271 8.47 -15.20 12.18
N GLU A 272 8.08 -16.22 12.94
CA GLU A 272 6.67 -16.66 13.01
C GLU A 272 5.97 -16.20 14.30
N HIS A 273 4.65 -15.94 14.25
CA HIS A 273 3.84 -15.60 15.42
C HIS A 273 2.56 -16.43 15.58
N ASP A 274 2.02 -16.48 16.80
CA ASP A 274 0.74 -17.15 17.10
C ASP A 274 -0.46 -16.20 17.24
N VAL A 275 -0.28 -14.91 16.94
CA VAL A 275 -1.36 -13.91 17.01
C VAL A 275 -2.54 -14.36 16.14
N PRO A 276 -3.79 -14.35 16.64
CA PRO A 276 -4.96 -14.73 15.85
C PRO A 276 -5.09 -13.88 14.58
N SER A 277 -5.49 -14.50 13.47
CA SER A 277 -5.60 -13.86 12.15
C SER A 277 -6.52 -12.62 12.13
N LEU A 278 -7.52 -12.57 13.02
CA LEU A 278 -8.37 -11.39 13.19
C LEU A 278 -7.59 -10.12 13.56
N PHE A 279 -6.50 -10.28 14.31
CA PHE A 279 -5.61 -9.19 14.75
C PHE A 279 -4.32 -9.12 13.94
N ALA A 280 -3.89 -10.24 13.35
CA ALA A 280 -2.73 -10.36 12.48
C ALA A 280 -3.07 -10.07 11.01
N VAL A 281 -3.42 -8.82 10.71
CA VAL A 281 -3.70 -8.38 9.33
C VAL A 281 -2.42 -7.86 8.67
N ASP A 282 -2.27 -8.14 7.39
CA ASP A 282 -1.12 -7.71 6.59
C ASP A 282 -0.79 -6.22 6.75
N GLY A 283 0.48 -5.94 7.01
CA GLY A 283 1.03 -4.62 7.27
C GLY A 283 0.78 -4.07 8.68
N ALA A 284 0.14 -4.84 9.59
CA ALA A 284 0.00 -4.44 10.99
C ALA A 284 1.37 -4.33 11.65
N PRO A 285 1.66 -3.26 12.40
CA PRO A 285 2.94 -3.15 13.08
C PRO A 285 3.05 -4.14 14.24
N VAL A 286 4.25 -4.67 14.41
CA VAL A 286 4.62 -5.57 15.49
C VAL A 286 5.63 -4.88 16.38
N PHE A 287 5.37 -4.94 17.68
CA PHE A 287 6.24 -4.43 18.72
C PHE A 287 6.56 -5.53 19.72
N THR A 288 7.68 -5.36 20.41
CA THR A 288 7.95 -6.09 21.65
C THR A 288 6.93 -5.68 22.72
N LYS A 289 6.74 -6.49 23.77
CA LYS A 289 5.94 -6.09 24.94
C LYS A 289 6.37 -4.74 25.54
N HIS A 290 7.63 -4.36 25.34
CA HIS A 290 8.19 -3.10 25.79
C HIS A 290 8.00 -1.96 24.79
N GLY A 291 7.25 -2.09 23.69
CA GLY A 291 6.99 -0.98 22.76
C GLY A 291 8.15 -0.64 21.80
N ARG A 292 9.08 -1.58 21.58
CA ARG A 292 10.08 -1.47 20.49
C ARG A 292 9.53 -2.08 19.21
N PHE A 293 9.64 -1.37 18.09
CA PHE A 293 9.21 -1.84 16.79
C PHE A 293 10.10 -2.98 16.28
N ILE A 294 9.51 -4.04 15.75
CA ILE A 294 10.20 -5.22 15.22
C ILE A 294 10.02 -5.32 13.70
N GLY A 295 8.80 -5.07 13.22
CA GLY A 295 8.44 -5.28 11.81
C GLY A 295 6.94 -5.16 11.58
N ILE A 296 6.47 -5.68 10.46
CA ILE A 296 5.05 -5.75 10.09
C ILE A 296 4.62 -7.18 9.82
N ILE A 297 3.34 -7.47 10.03
CA ILE A 297 2.76 -8.79 9.78
C ILE A 297 2.57 -9.04 8.28
N HIS A 298 2.88 -10.26 7.83
CA HIS A 298 2.42 -10.82 6.58
C HIS A 298 2.03 -12.28 6.78
N GLY A 299 0.72 -12.57 6.76
CA GLY A 299 0.21 -13.90 7.10
C GLY A 299 0.59 -14.33 8.53
N LYS A 300 1.48 -15.32 8.65
CA LYS A 300 2.02 -15.80 9.94
C LYS A 300 3.42 -15.27 10.26
N GLU A 301 4.01 -14.52 9.34
CA GLU A 301 5.38 -14.06 9.44
C GLU A 301 5.45 -12.59 9.85
N VAL A 302 6.56 -12.20 10.49
CA VAL A 302 6.92 -10.81 10.76
C VAL A 302 8.07 -10.44 9.83
N LEU A 303 7.82 -9.49 8.95
CA LEU A 303 8.79 -8.95 8.01
C LEU A 303 9.37 -7.62 8.51
N GLN A 304 10.67 -7.39 8.27
CA GLN A 304 11.39 -6.19 8.73
C GLN A 304 11.57 -5.14 7.63
#